data_AF-A0A3C1BUP2-F1
#
_entry.id   AF-A0A3C1BUP2-F1
#
_cell.length_a   1.000
_cell.length_b   1.000
_cell.length_c   1.000
_cell.angle_alpha   90.00
_cell.angle_beta   90.00
_cell.angle_gamma   90.00
#
_symmetry.space_group_name_H-M   'P 1'
#
loop_
_entity.id
_entity.type
_entity.pdbx_description
1 polymer ?
#
loop_
_entity_poly.entity_id
_entity_poly.type
_entity_poly.pdbx_seq_one_letter_code
_entity_poly.pdbx_strand_id
1 'polypeptide(L)' 'MVFVVGRQNIGRSLSLDNSCGAEIQGKNRFERALLFRHHLEKVNGGACPSHKWLLLDRVGHNPDVVFSNHDVIKAMFADN' A
#
# COMPACT_ATOMS: atom_id res chain seq x y z
N MET A 1 -2.41 -9.08 -8.62
CA MET A 1 -2.67 -8.53 -7.27
C MET A 1 -2.52 -7.02 -7.31
N VAL A 2 -3.44 -6.29 -6.69
CA VAL A 2 -3.41 -4.82 -6.64
C VAL A 2 -3.09 -4.37 -5.22
N PHE A 3 -2.07 -3.54 -5.07
CA PHE A 3 -1.68 -2.89 -3.83
C PHE A 3 -2.00 -1.40 -3.94
N VAL A 4 -2.82 -0.88 -3.03
CA VAL A 4 -3.20 0.54 -3.00
C VAL A 4 -2.61 1.17 -1.75
N VAL A 5 -1.87 2.27 -1.93
CA VAL A 5 -1.13 2.91 -0.84
C VAL A 5 -1.28 4.42 -0.93
N GLY A 6 -1.87 5.04 0.09
CA GLY A 6 -1.93 6.50 0.19
C GLY A 6 -0.63 7.08 0.76
N ARG A 7 0.00 8.04 0.06
CA ARG A 7 1.28 8.63 0.48
C ARG A 7 1.24 9.43 1.78
N GLN A 8 0.06 9.86 2.23
CA GLN A 8 -0.11 10.56 3.51
C GLN A 8 -0.44 9.60 4.66
N ASN A 9 -0.35 8.29 4.47
CA ASN A 9 -0.37 7.31 5.57
C ASN A 9 0.94 7.28 6.37
N ILE A 10 1.40 8.47 6.78
CA ILE A 10 2.64 8.70 7.53
C ILE A 10 2.39 8.91 9.03
N GLY A 11 1.13 9.16 9.43
CA GLY A 11 0.76 9.40 10.82
C GLY A 11 0.79 8.13 11.68
N ARG A 12 1.14 8.31 12.96
CA ARG A 12 0.90 7.30 14.01
C ARG A 12 -0.55 7.43 14.47
N SER A 13 -1.33 6.37 14.34
CA SER A 13 -2.72 6.30 14.78
C SER A 13 -2.87 5.22 15.84
N LEU A 14 -3.87 5.33 16.72
CA LEU A 14 -4.18 4.26 17.69
C LEU A 14 -4.52 2.92 17.00
N SER A 15 -5.03 2.97 15.77
CA SER A 15 -5.30 1.79 14.94
C SER A 15 -4.07 1.25 14.19
N LEU A 16 -2.89 1.86 14.38
CA LEU A 16 -1.66 1.34 13.78
C LEU A 16 -1.17 0.17 14.63
N ASP A 17 -0.93 -0.96 14.01
CA ASP A 17 -0.30 -2.10 14.68
C ASP A 17 1.12 -1.73 15.11
N ASN A 18 1.35 -1.73 16.42
CA ASN A 18 2.65 -1.43 17.05
C ASN A 18 3.25 -2.67 17.73
N SER A 19 2.85 -3.87 17.33
CA SER A 19 3.56 -5.09 17.73
C SER A 19 5.00 -5.04 17.22
N CYS A 20 5.91 -5.72 17.91
CA CYS A 20 7.32 -5.78 17.53
C CYS A 20 7.52 -6.20 16.06
N GLY A 21 6.76 -7.21 15.60
CA GLY A 21 6.80 -7.66 14.20
C GLY A 21 6.38 -6.56 13.21
N ALA A 22 5.41 -5.73 13.57
CA ALA A 22 4.94 -4.63 12.75
C ALA A 22 5.90 -3.44 12.74
N GLU A 23 6.59 -3.17 13.85
CA GLU A 23 7.61 -2.12 13.94
C GLU A 23 8.84 -2.43 13.06
N ILE A 24 9.22 -3.70 12.95
CA ILE A 24 10.30 -4.15 12.04
C ILE A 24 9.97 -3.83 10.58
N GLN A 25 8.68 -3.84 10.20
CA GLN A 25 8.24 -3.60 8.84
C GLN A 25 8.23 -2.11 8.45
N GLY A 26 8.35 -1.18 9.41
CA GLY A 26 8.33 0.26 9.16
C GLY A 26 7.49 1.05 10.17
N LYS A 27 7.75 2.36 10.27
CA LYS A 27 7.21 3.26 11.30
C LYS A 27 5.76 3.71 11.03
N ASN A 28 5.28 3.53 9.81
CA ASN A 28 3.92 3.90 9.38
C ASN A 28 3.48 3.00 8.20
N ARG A 29 2.20 3.07 7.82
CA ARG A 29 1.64 2.18 6.78
C ARG A 29 2.25 2.43 5.39
N PHE A 30 2.62 3.68 5.07
CA PHE A 30 3.27 4.00 3.80
C PHE A 30 4.67 3.37 3.70
N GLU A 31 5.49 3.52 4.73
CA GLU A 31 6.83 2.92 4.82
C GLU A 31 6.76 1.39 4.77
N ARG A 32 5.81 0.79 5.51
CA ARG A 32 5.56 -0.66 5.47
C ARG A 32 5.25 -1.17 4.06
N ALA A 33 4.42 -0.44 3.32
CA ALA A 33 4.09 -0.82 1.95
C ALA A 33 5.30 -0.76 1.01
N LEU A 34 6.16 0.26 1.14
CA LEU A 34 7.39 0.37 0.34
C LEU A 34 8.38 -0.74 0.67
N LEU A 35 8.60 -1.03 1.96
CA LEU A 35 9.47 -2.10 2.40
C LEU A 35 8.94 -3.48 1.96
N PHE A 36 7.62 -3.69 2.04
CA PHE A 36 6.98 -4.89 1.53
C PHE A 36 7.12 -5.03 0.01
N ARG A 37 7.01 -3.93 -0.75
CA ARG A 37 7.27 -3.92 -2.19
C ARG A 37 8.69 -4.40 -2.50
N HIS A 38 9.70 -3.84 -1.84
CA HIS A 38 11.09 -4.26 -2.03
C HIS A 38 11.34 -5.71 -1.61
N HIS A 39 10.70 -6.15 -0.53
CA HIS A 39 10.75 -7.56 -0.13
C HIS A 39 10.18 -8.47 -1.22
N LEU A 40 9.01 -8.15 -1.79
CA LEU A 40 8.43 -8.91 -2.89
C LEU A 40 9.30 -8.88 -4.14
N GLU A 41 9.88 -7.74 -4.49
CA GLU A 41 10.81 -7.64 -5.62
C GLU A 41 12.03 -8.56 -5.41
N LYS A 42 12.61 -8.56 -4.20
CA LYS A 42 13.72 -9.45 -3.85
C LYS A 42 13.35 -10.93 -3.95
N VAL A 43 12.19 -11.32 -3.40
CA VAL A 43 11.72 -12.72 -3.41
C VAL A 43 11.45 -13.22 -4.82
N ASN A 44 10.95 -12.35 -5.70
CA ASN A 44 10.64 -12.69 -7.08
C ASN A 44 11.83 -12.52 -8.06
N GLY A 45 13.01 -12.13 -7.57
CA GLY A 45 14.17 -11.86 -8.43
C GLY A 45 14.02 -10.61 -9.31
N GLY A 46 13.13 -9.69 -8.96
CA GLY A 46 12.87 -8.46 -9.69
C GLY A 46 11.43 -7.97 -9.57
N ALA A 47 11.08 -6.96 -10.38
CA ALA A 47 9.71 -6.47 -10.46
C ALA A 47 8.77 -7.57 -10.96
N CYS A 48 7.66 -7.76 -10.25
CA CYS A 48 6.65 -8.76 -10.59
C CYS A 48 5.53 -8.13 -11.44
N PRO A 49 5.39 -8.48 -12.73
CA PRO A 49 4.40 -7.85 -13.61
C PRO A 49 2.95 -8.03 -13.17
N SER A 50 2.65 -9.11 -12.42
CA SER A 50 1.33 -9.37 -11.86
C SER A 50 1.01 -8.54 -10.61
N HIS A 51 1.96 -7.77 -10.09
CA HIS A 51 1.74 -6.85 -8.96
C HIS A 51 1.56 -5.42 -9.46
N LYS A 52 0.34 -4.89 -9.32
CA LYS A 52 0.03 -3.50 -9.64
C LYS A 52 0.08 -2.65 -8.37
N TRP A 53 0.93 -1.64 -8.35
CA TRP A 53 1.08 -0.71 -7.23
C TRP A 53 0.46 0.64 -7.58
N LEU A 54 -0.57 1.06 -6.84
CA LEU A 54 -1.19 2.36 -6.95
C LEU A 54 -0.78 3.22 -5.76
N LEU A 55 0.04 4.24 -6.02
CA LEU A 55 0.43 5.23 -5.03
C LEU A 55 -0.46 6.45 -5.16
N LEU A 56 -1.33 6.68 -4.18
CA LEU A 56 -2.27 7.78 -4.19
C LEU A 56 -1.67 9.00 -3.49
N ASP A 57 -1.45 10.06 -4.26
CA ASP A 57 -0.96 11.33 -3.73
C ASP A 57 -2.04 12.00 -2.87
N ARG A 58 -1.62 12.63 -1.77
CA ARG A 58 -2.50 13.35 -0.84
C ARG A 58 -3.59 12.50 -0.16
N VAL A 59 -3.48 11.16 -0.20
CA VAL A 59 -4.42 10.25 0.47
C VAL A 59 -3.81 9.66 1.74
N GLY A 60 -4.52 9.81 2.85
CA GLY A 60 -4.20 9.23 4.16
C GLY A 60 -4.96 7.91 4.42
N HIS A 61 -5.28 7.62 5.68
CA HIS A 61 -6.04 6.43 6.05
C HIS A 61 -7.56 6.68 5.94
N ASN A 62 -8.03 6.94 4.72
CA ASN A 62 -9.45 7.21 4.44
C ASN A 62 -9.96 6.24 3.36
N PRO A 63 -10.81 5.26 3.72
CA PRO A 63 -11.33 4.29 2.76
C PRO A 63 -12.23 4.92 1.70
N ASP A 64 -13.02 5.95 2.04
CA ASP A 64 -13.93 6.59 1.08
C ASP A 64 -13.14 7.19 -0.09
N VAL A 65 -12.04 7.90 0.21
CA VAL A 65 -11.16 8.48 -0.82
C VAL A 65 -10.46 7.41 -1.65
N VAL A 66 -10.10 6.27 -1.04
CA VAL A 66 -9.48 5.14 -1.75
C VAL A 66 -10.47 4.49 -2.69
N PHE A 67 -11.69 4.18 -2.22
CA PHE A 67 -12.70 3.46 -2.98
C PHE A 67 -13.50 4.35 -3.95
N SER A 68 -13.40 5.67 -3.83
CA SER A 68 -13.90 6.62 -4.85
C SER A 68 -12.84 6.96 -5.91
N ASN A 69 -11.59 6.49 -5.77
CA ASN A 69 -10.53 6.82 -6.71
C ASN A 69 -10.68 6.04 -8.02
N HIS A 70 -10.71 6.74 -9.15
CA HIS A 70 -10.93 6.15 -10.47
C HIS A 70 -9.91 5.07 -10.84
N ASP A 71 -8.61 5.30 -10.56
CA ASP A 71 -7.54 4.36 -10.89
C ASP A 71 -7.62 3.10 -10.03
N VAL A 72 -8.05 3.24 -8.77
CA VAL A 72 -8.28 2.11 -7.86
C VAL A 72 -9.45 1.25 -8.34
N ILE A 73 -10.60 1.87 -8.64
CA ILE A 73 -11.77 1.17 -9.18
C ILE A 73 -11.38 0.44 -10.46
N LYS A 74 -10.74 1.15 -11.40
CA LYS A 74 -10.28 0.53 -12.65
C LYS A 74 -9.33 -0.63 -12.37
N ALA A 75 -8.37 -0.50 -11.45
CA ALA A 75 -7.45 -1.60 -11.17
C ALA A 75 -8.12 -2.81 -10.49
N MET A 76 -9.14 -2.59 -9.67
CA MET A 76 -9.87 -3.67 -8.97
C MET A 76 -10.84 -4.41 -9.89
N PHE A 77 -11.41 -3.73 -10.89
CA PHE A 77 -12.51 -4.25 -11.71
C PHE A 77 -12.20 -4.31 -13.21
N ALA A 78 -10.95 -4.10 -13.66
CA ALA A 78 -10.57 -4.12 -15.08
C ALA A 78 -10.62 -5.49 -15.78
N ASP A 79 -11.24 -6.51 -15.17
CA ASP A 79 -11.50 -7.81 -15.81
C ASP A 79 -13.02 -8.12 -15.79
N ASN A 80 -13.82 -7.26 -16.44
CA ASN A 80 -15.11 -7.61 -17.05
C ASN A 80 -15.09 -7.18 -18.52
#